data_AF-A0A319C9B0-F1
#
_entry.id   AF-A0A319C9B0-F1
#
_cell.length_a   1.000
_cell.length_b   1.000
_cell.length_c   1.000
_cell.angle_alpha   90.00
_cell.angle_beta   90.00
_cell.angle_gamma   90.00
#
_symmetry.space_group_name_H-M   'P 1'
#
loop_
_entity.id
_entity.type
_entity.pdbx_description
1 polymer ?
#
loop_
_entity_poly.entity_id
_entity_poly.type
_entity_poly.pdbx_seq_one_letter_code
_entity_poly.pdbx_strand_id
1 'polypeptide(L)'
;MLFAAILLGLYAMTDGAGSAAWLAHTRGISDMFRFRGPGVLTSRIGRPLFVAYRSFVLVEAFWSRRACPFDTRDWKHVIVRTALAMEEPAVRLWELASCEIFACPGYLARAEGVLRSRDLPIRLALMDEARRSKANLTSLGSQLASLSVRGEFVQTNLNNIESATRLLTGLLRMLEHTEGGLEDPWALLDSAKMIASDTQSGFDSVAMSMGLKGLTI
;
A
#
# COMPACT_ATOMS: atom_id res chain seq x y z
N MET A 1 -11.00 20.31 -6.87
CA MET A 1 -11.03 19.10 -7.73
C MET A 1 -10.55 17.84 -7.01
N LEU A 2 -9.29 17.70 -6.57
CA LEU A 2 -8.86 16.46 -5.86
C LEU A 2 -9.66 16.15 -4.61
N PHE A 3 -9.83 17.16 -3.75
CA PHE A 3 -10.58 17.02 -2.51
C PHE A 3 -12.03 16.57 -2.76
N ALA A 4 -12.73 17.23 -3.69
CA ALA A 4 -14.09 16.84 -4.07
C ALA A 4 -14.15 15.41 -4.64
N ALA A 5 -13.18 15.01 -5.45
CA ALA A 5 -13.09 13.64 -5.96
C ALA A 5 -12.88 12.63 -4.82
N ILE A 6 -12.01 12.93 -3.86
CA ILE A 6 -11.81 12.11 -2.65
C ILE A 6 -13.11 11.98 -1.86
N LEU A 7 -13.82 13.09 -1.62
CA LEU A 7 -15.10 13.06 -0.89
C LEU A 7 -16.13 12.19 -1.62
N LEU A 8 -16.23 12.29 -2.94
CA LEU A 8 -17.14 11.46 -3.74
C LEU A 8 -16.73 9.99 -3.73
N GLY A 9 -15.42 9.71 -3.77
CA GLY A 9 -14.89 8.36 -3.64
C GLY A 9 -15.21 7.74 -2.28
N LEU A 10 -15.08 8.50 -1.20
CA LEU A 10 -15.45 8.07 0.16
C LEU A 10 -16.97 7.86 0.27
N TYR A 11 -17.78 8.76 -0.28
CA TYR A 11 -19.24 8.59 -0.34
C TYR A 11 -19.62 7.28 -1.05
N ALA A 12 -18.99 6.97 -2.20
CA ALA A 12 -19.26 5.73 -2.92
C ALA A 12 -18.85 4.46 -2.15
N MET A 13 -17.91 4.56 -1.21
CA MET A 13 -17.59 3.44 -0.30
C MET A 13 -18.70 3.21 0.72
N THR A 14 -19.36 4.27 1.20
CA THR A 14 -20.41 4.20 2.22
C THR A 14 -21.80 3.92 1.65
N ASP A 15 -22.07 4.35 0.41
CA ASP A 15 -23.40 4.28 -0.23
C ASP A 15 -23.80 2.85 -0.66
N GLY A 16 -22.93 1.86 -0.46
CA GLY A 16 -23.26 0.45 -0.72
C GLY A 16 -23.53 0.12 -2.19
N ALA A 17 -23.24 1.04 -3.12
CA ALA A 17 -23.51 0.94 -4.56
C ALA A 17 -22.68 -0.14 -5.31
N GLY A 18 -22.11 -1.11 -4.57
CA GLY A 18 -21.29 -2.21 -5.07
C GLY A 18 -19.79 -1.91 -5.01
N SER A 19 -18.99 -2.97 -4.77
CA SER A 19 -17.53 -2.89 -4.67
C SER A 19 -16.86 -2.27 -5.91
N ALA A 20 -17.49 -2.34 -7.08
CA ALA A 20 -16.96 -1.79 -8.33
C ALA A 20 -16.98 -0.25 -8.39
N ALA A 21 -17.95 0.41 -7.73
CA ALA A 21 -18.15 1.85 -7.87
C ALA A 21 -17.02 2.67 -7.20
N TRP A 22 -16.69 2.34 -5.95
CA TRP A 22 -15.62 3.05 -5.23
C TRP A 22 -14.23 2.77 -5.82
N LEU A 23 -14.01 1.57 -6.38
CA LEU A 23 -12.77 1.25 -7.11
C LEU A 23 -12.60 2.12 -8.36
N ALA A 24 -13.68 2.34 -9.12
CA ALA A 24 -13.65 3.25 -10.28
C ALA A 24 -13.32 4.70 -9.87
N HIS A 25 -13.91 5.20 -8.79
CA HIS A 25 -13.56 6.51 -8.24
C HIS A 25 -12.11 6.57 -7.76
N THR A 26 -11.66 5.55 -7.05
CA THR A 26 -10.28 5.43 -6.56
C THR A 26 -9.28 5.45 -7.71
N ARG A 27 -9.60 4.78 -8.82
CA ARG A 27 -8.79 4.79 -10.04
C ARG A 27 -8.71 6.19 -10.65
N GLY A 28 -9.83 6.92 -10.74
CA GLY A 28 -9.82 8.32 -11.17
C GLY A 28 -8.98 9.22 -10.27
N ILE A 29 -9.07 9.06 -8.95
CA ILE A 29 -8.28 9.83 -7.98
C ILE A 29 -6.79 9.48 -8.05
N SER A 30 -6.47 8.20 -8.24
CA SER A 30 -5.12 7.69 -8.49
C SER A 30 -4.50 8.36 -9.73
N ASP A 31 -5.24 8.47 -10.83
CA ASP A 31 -4.80 9.22 -12.01
C ASP A 31 -4.60 10.71 -11.71
N MET A 32 -5.48 11.33 -10.92
CA MET A 32 -5.29 12.72 -10.50
C MET A 32 -4.04 12.93 -9.63
N PHE A 33 -3.69 11.98 -8.77
CA PHE A 33 -2.40 12.01 -8.06
C PHE A 33 -1.25 11.87 -9.05
N ARG A 34 -1.30 10.91 -9.97
CA ARG A 34 -0.28 10.69 -11.00
C ARG A 34 -0.03 11.94 -11.84
N PHE A 35 -1.09 12.63 -12.27
CA PHE A 35 -0.98 13.88 -13.04
C PHE A 35 -0.39 15.04 -12.24
N ARG A 36 -0.72 15.17 -10.94
CA ARG A 36 -0.10 16.19 -10.08
C ARG A 36 1.36 15.87 -9.75
N GLY A 37 1.70 14.59 -9.76
CA GLY A 37 3.01 14.08 -9.40
C GLY A 37 3.33 14.22 -7.91
N PRO A 38 4.54 13.81 -7.51
CA PRO A 38 4.93 13.73 -6.11
C PRO A 38 5.11 15.09 -5.43
N GLY A 39 5.15 16.19 -6.20
CA GLY A 39 5.13 17.56 -5.66
C GLY A 39 3.90 17.85 -4.78
N VAL A 40 2.83 17.05 -4.88
CA VAL A 40 1.68 17.13 -3.98
C VAL A 40 2.07 16.99 -2.50
N LEU A 41 3.16 16.29 -2.19
CA LEU A 41 3.66 16.07 -0.83
C LEU A 41 4.30 17.31 -0.19
N THR A 42 4.66 18.32 -0.97
CA THR A 42 5.19 19.60 -0.45
C THR A 42 4.10 20.64 -0.26
N SER A 43 2.88 20.36 -0.71
CA SER A 43 1.72 21.26 -0.58
C SER A 43 1.06 21.13 0.79
N ARG A 44 0.64 22.28 1.37
CA ARG A 44 -0.13 22.33 2.63
C ARG A 44 -1.44 21.55 2.57
N ILE A 45 -2.08 21.51 1.41
CA ILE A 45 -3.35 20.79 1.20
C ILE A 45 -3.07 19.42 0.58
N GLY A 46 -2.11 19.33 -0.34
CA GLY A 46 -1.84 18.09 -1.07
C GLY A 46 -1.35 16.94 -0.18
N ARG A 47 -0.46 17.23 0.78
CA ARG A 47 0.09 16.20 1.66
C ARG A 47 -0.96 15.53 2.55
N PRO A 48 -1.83 16.25 3.26
CA PRO A 48 -2.94 15.64 4.00
C PRO A 48 -3.83 14.76 3.11
N LEU A 49 -4.17 15.22 1.90
CA LEU A 49 -5.00 14.44 0.97
C LEU A 49 -4.31 13.15 0.51
N PHE A 50 -3.01 13.20 0.25
CA PHE A 50 -2.24 12.01 -0.07
C PHE A 50 -2.24 11.03 1.11
N VAL A 51 -1.92 11.50 2.32
CA VAL A 51 -1.86 10.66 3.52
C VAL A 51 -3.21 10.00 3.80
N ALA A 52 -4.30 10.76 3.69
CA ALA A 52 -5.65 10.25 3.95
C ALA A 52 -6.13 9.22 2.91
N TYR A 53 -5.65 9.29 1.66
CA TYR A 53 -6.23 8.51 0.56
C TYR A 53 -5.32 7.39 0.02
N ARG A 54 -4.02 7.39 0.35
CA ARG A 54 -3.03 6.48 -0.24
C ARG A 54 -3.30 4.99 0.01
N SER A 55 -3.94 4.64 1.12
CA SER A 55 -4.34 3.27 1.43
C SER A 55 -5.39 2.74 0.44
N PHE A 56 -6.39 3.54 0.07
CA PHE A 56 -7.40 3.14 -0.90
C PHE A 56 -6.80 2.91 -2.29
N VAL A 57 -5.87 3.78 -2.71
CA VAL A 57 -5.13 3.62 -3.97
C VAL A 57 -4.32 2.32 -3.98
N LEU A 58 -3.71 1.96 -2.84
CA LEU A 58 -3.00 0.69 -2.70
C LEU A 58 -3.96 -0.51 -2.82
N VAL A 59 -5.12 -0.47 -2.15
CA VAL A 59 -6.13 -1.54 -2.22
C VAL A 59 -6.65 -1.69 -3.65
N GLU A 60 -6.96 -0.60 -4.35
CA GLU A 60 -7.41 -0.65 -5.74
C GLU A 60 -6.32 -1.20 -6.67
N ALA A 61 -5.03 -0.94 -6.40
CA ALA A 61 -3.93 -1.51 -7.16
C ALA A 61 -3.84 -3.03 -6.99
N PHE A 62 -4.04 -3.53 -5.76
CA PHE A 62 -4.14 -4.97 -5.51
C PHE A 62 -5.35 -5.58 -6.23
N TRP A 63 -6.53 -4.95 -6.10
CA TRP A 63 -7.77 -5.43 -6.73
C TRP A 63 -7.67 -5.48 -8.25
N SER A 64 -7.08 -4.44 -8.85
CA SER A 64 -6.92 -4.30 -10.30
C SER A 64 -5.71 -5.05 -10.85
N ARG A 65 -5.04 -5.86 -10.02
CA ARG A 65 -3.85 -6.65 -10.37
C ARG A 65 -2.74 -5.85 -11.05
N ARG A 66 -2.45 -4.64 -10.56
CA ARG A 66 -1.51 -3.70 -11.18
C ARG A 66 -0.54 -3.10 -10.18
N ALA A 67 0.57 -2.55 -10.68
CA ALA A 67 1.49 -1.78 -9.83
C ALA A 67 0.80 -0.55 -9.21
N CYS A 68 1.18 -0.23 -7.97
CA CYS A 68 0.74 1.00 -7.31
C CYS A 68 1.36 2.21 -8.03
N PRO A 69 0.58 3.28 -8.32
CA PRO A 69 1.13 4.48 -8.97
C PRO A 69 2.22 5.19 -8.16
N PHE A 70 2.28 4.94 -6.85
CA PHE A 70 3.28 5.50 -5.94
C PHE A 70 4.59 4.70 -5.92
N ASP A 71 4.61 3.51 -6.55
CA ASP A 71 5.82 2.70 -6.74
C ASP A 71 6.59 3.14 -7.99
N THR A 72 7.01 4.41 -8.01
CA THR A 72 7.92 4.92 -9.04
C THR A 72 9.08 5.64 -8.38
N ARG A 73 10.18 5.79 -9.12
CA ARG A 73 11.40 6.44 -8.60
C ARG A 73 11.11 7.83 -8.06
N ASP A 74 10.32 8.63 -8.78
CA ASP A 74 10.02 10.02 -8.40
C ASP A 74 9.17 10.09 -7.13
N TRP A 75 8.15 9.24 -7.02
CA TRP A 75 7.32 9.16 -5.83
C TRP A 75 8.11 8.67 -4.61
N LYS A 76 8.86 7.56 -4.75
CA LYS A 76 9.73 7.05 -3.69
C LYS A 76 10.74 8.09 -3.22
N HIS A 77 11.39 8.80 -4.15
CA HIS A 77 12.36 9.84 -3.80
C HIS A 77 11.74 10.95 -2.95
N VAL A 78 10.56 11.46 -3.31
CA VAL A 78 9.92 12.54 -2.53
C VAL A 78 9.34 12.03 -1.21
N ILE A 79 8.77 10.83 -1.16
CA ILE A 79 8.28 10.22 0.09
C ILE A 79 9.44 10.04 1.06
N VAL A 80 10.55 9.42 0.63
CA VAL A 80 11.75 9.21 1.46
C VAL A 80 12.32 10.55 1.94
N ARG A 81 12.48 11.54 1.05
CA ARG A 81 12.94 12.88 1.43
C ARG A 81 12.03 13.53 2.47
N THR A 82 10.72 13.40 2.30
CA THR A 82 9.72 13.96 3.23
C THR A 82 9.77 13.24 4.57
N ALA A 83 9.92 11.92 4.58
CA ALA A 83 10.04 11.09 5.77
C ALA A 83 11.28 11.46 6.58
N LEU A 84 12.44 11.59 5.94
CA LEU A 84 13.70 11.95 6.61
C LEU A 84 13.65 13.33 7.31
N ALA A 85 12.76 14.22 6.86
CA ALA A 85 12.54 15.52 7.48
C ALA A 85 11.49 15.51 8.62
N MET A 86 10.85 14.36 8.91
CA MET A 86 9.86 14.25 9.98
C MET A 86 10.50 14.08 11.35
N GLU A 87 10.12 14.89 12.33
CA GLU A 87 10.62 14.78 13.71
C GLU A 87 10.15 13.49 14.40
N GLU A 88 8.87 13.13 14.22
CA GLU A 88 8.27 11.96 14.87
C GLU A 88 8.80 10.63 14.29
N PRO A 89 9.54 9.82 15.07
CA PRO A 89 10.18 8.60 14.58
C PRO A 89 9.18 7.56 14.06
N ALA A 90 8.01 7.41 14.72
CA ALA A 90 7.01 6.43 14.31
C ALA A 90 6.45 6.76 12.92
N VAL A 91 6.17 8.03 12.66
CA VAL A 91 5.64 8.50 11.36
C VAL A 91 6.73 8.38 10.29
N ARG A 92 7.98 8.74 10.59
CA ARG A 92 9.12 8.57 9.67
C ARG A 92 9.28 7.12 9.23
N LEU A 93 9.33 6.18 10.18
CA LEU A 93 9.49 4.75 9.90
C LEU A 93 8.32 4.21 9.07
N TRP A 94 7.10 4.65 9.38
CA TRP A 94 5.91 4.26 8.61
C TRP A 94 5.94 4.77 7.17
N GLU A 95 6.35 6.01 6.91
CA GLU A 95 6.47 6.53 5.54
C GLU A 95 7.53 5.77 4.72
N LEU A 96 8.65 5.38 5.35
CA LEU A 96 9.67 4.53 4.72
C LEU A 96 9.11 3.13 4.41
N ALA A 97 8.41 2.51 5.37
CA ALA A 97 7.81 1.20 5.17
C ALA A 97 6.72 1.23 4.09
N SER A 98 5.96 2.32 4.01
CA SER A 98 4.91 2.51 3.00
C SER A 98 5.45 2.44 1.57
N CYS A 99 6.68 2.94 1.32
CA CYS A 99 7.32 2.81 0.01
C CYS A 99 7.55 1.35 -0.41
N GLU A 100 7.89 0.48 0.54
CA GLU A 100 8.05 -0.96 0.29
C GLU A 100 6.69 -1.62 0.07
N ILE A 101 5.69 -1.27 0.89
CA ILE A 101 4.32 -1.77 0.76
C ILE A 101 3.71 -1.39 -0.60
N PHE A 102 3.96 -0.16 -1.08
CA PHE A 102 3.49 0.26 -2.41
C PHE A 102 4.08 -0.55 -3.55
N ALA A 103 5.25 -1.18 -3.37
CA ALA A 103 5.85 -2.04 -4.39
C ALA A 103 5.21 -3.43 -4.47
N CYS A 104 4.54 -3.89 -3.41
CA CYS A 104 3.96 -5.24 -3.34
C CYS A 104 3.01 -5.59 -4.51
N PRO A 105 2.03 -4.74 -4.90
CA PRO A 105 1.20 -5.03 -6.07
C PRO A 105 2.00 -5.21 -7.36
N GLY A 106 3.08 -4.44 -7.54
CA GLY A 106 3.96 -4.54 -8.70
C GLY A 106 4.74 -5.85 -8.75
N TYR A 107 5.19 -6.34 -7.59
CA TYR A 107 5.84 -7.65 -7.50
C TYR A 107 4.89 -8.80 -7.87
N LEU A 108 3.64 -8.78 -7.40
CA LEU A 108 2.63 -9.78 -7.76
C LEU A 108 2.29 -9.75 -9.25
N ALA A 109 2.07 -8.55 -9.82
CA ALA A 109 1.79 -8.39 -11.24
C ALA A 109 2.93 -8.92 -12.12
N ARG A 110 4.18 -8.68 -11.72
CA ARG A 110 5.35 -9.21 -12.44
C ARG A 110 5.53 -10.70 -12.25
N ALA A 111 5.25 -11.24 -11.06
CA ALA A 111 5.33 -12.66 -10.78
C ALA A 111 4.41 -13.45 -11.71
N GLU A 112 3.20 -12.96 -11.97
CA GLU A 112 2.25 -13.58 -12.91
C GLU A 112 2.86 -13.73 -14.32
N GLY A 113 3.54 -12.69 -14.82
CA GLY A 113 4.21 -12.74 -16.12
C GLY A 113 5.45 -13.64 -16.14
N VAL A 114 6.23 -13.64 -15.06
CA VAL A 114 7.44 -14.46 -14.91
C VAL A 114 7.12 -15.95 -14.82
N LEU A 115 6.09 -16.32 -14.04
CA LEU A 115 5.67 -17.71 -13.87
C LEU A 115 5.13 -18.29 -15.19
N ARG A 116 4.52 -17.45 -16.04
CA ARG A 116 4.08 -17.82 -17.40
C ARG A 116 5.23 -17.97 -18.38
N SER A 117 6.17 -17.02 -18.40
CA SER A 117 7.26 -16.96 -19.39
C SER A 117 8.45 -17.88 -19.06
N ARG A 118 8.61 -18.29 -17.79
CA ARG A 118 9.75 -19.07 -17.27
C ARG A 118 11.12 -18.45 -17.55
N ASP A 119 11.18 -17.13 -17.76
CA ASP A 119 12.43 -16.39 -17.94
C ASP A 119 13.21 -16.35 -16.62
N LEU A 120 14.27 -17.14 -16.54
CA LEU A 120 15.07 -17.31 -15.33
C LEU A 120 15.77 -16.00 -14.89
N PRO A 121 16.48 -15.25 -15.76
CA PRO A 121 17.01 -13.93 -15.41
C PRO A 121 15.98 -12.96 -14.82
N ILE A 122 14.81 -12.82 -15.45
CA ILE A 122 13.76 -11.91 -14.96
C ILE A 122 13.21 -12.41 -13.62
N ARG A 123 13.08 -13.73 -13.45
CA ARG A 123 12.67 -14.35 -12.17
C ARG A 123 13.65 -14.06 -11.05
N LEU A 124 14.94 -14.27 -11.28
CA LEU A 124 15.98 -14.01 -10.27
C LEU A 124 16.03 -12.54 -9.89
N ALA A 125 15.91 -11.63 -10.87
CA ALA A 125 15.85 -10.19 -10.59
C ALA A 125 14.64 -9.82 -9.71
N LEU A 126 13.45 -10.36 -10.01
CA LEU A 126 12.24 -10.17 -9.19
C LEU A 126 12.43 -10.74 -7.77
N MET A 127 13.03 -11.92 -7.65
CA MET A 127 13.31 -12.54 -6.35
C MET A 127 14.25 -11.67 -5.50
N ASP A 128 15.31 -11.14 -6.09
CA ASP A 128 16.26 -10.29 -5.38
C ASP A 128 15.65 -8.96 -4.95
N GLU A 129 14.81 -8.36 -5.80
CA GLU A 129 14.03 -7.17 -5.43
C GLU A 129 13.07 -7.44 -4.26
N ALA A 130 12.30 -8.53 -4.33
CA ALA A 130 11.37 -8.91 -3.28
C ALA A 130 12.09 -9.26 -1.96
N ARG A 131 13.27 -9.91 -2.03
CA ARG A 131 14.12 -10.17 -0.86
C ARG A 131 14.61 -8.88 -0.21
N ARG A 132 15.09 -7.91 -1.00
CA ARG A 132 15.51 -6.60 -0.49
C ARG A 132 14.35 -5.87 0.18
N SER A 133 13.19 -5.82 -0.48
CA SER A 133 11.99 -5.17 0.06
C SER A 133 11.54 -5.82 1.39
N LYS A 134 11.53 -7.15 1.45
CA LYS A 134 11.22 -7.90 2.68
C LYS A 134 12.21 -7.60 3.81
N ALA A 135 13.51 -7.56 3.52
CA ALA A 135 14.53 -7.24 4.50
C ALA A 135 14.37 -5.82 5.05
N ASN A 136 14.07 -4.85 4.17
CA ASN A 136 13.78 -3.47 4.55
C ASN A 136 12.54 -3.39 5.45
N LEU A 137 11.44 -4.05 5.08
CA LEU A 137 10.21 -4.10 5.89
C LEU A 137 10.46 -4.72 7.27
N THR A 138 11.23 -5.80 7.34
CA THR A 138 11.57 -6.46 8.61
C THR A 138 12.42 -5.54 9.49
N SER A 139 13.41 -4.86 8.91
CA SER A 139 14.24 -3.88 9.65
C SER A 139 13.43 -2.70 10.17
N LEU A 140 12.56 -2.12 9.33
CA LEU A 140 11.70 -1.00 9.69
C LEU A 140 10.65 -1.40 10.75
N GLY A 141 10.08 -2.60 10.64
CA GLY A 141 9.17 -3.16 11.62
C GLY A 141 9.82 -3.33 12.99
N SER A 142 11.04 -3.89 13.04
CA SER A 142 11.79 -4.01 14.29
C SER A 142 12.12 -2.65 14.92
N GLN A 143 12.52 -1.66 14.12
CA GLN A 143 12.76 -0.30 14.59
C GLN A 143 11.47 0.34 15.14
N LEU A 144 10.34 0.15 14.44
CA LEU A 144 9.04 0.69 14.86
C LEU A 144 8.57 0.04 16.17
N ALA A 145 8.73 -1.28 16.32
CA ALA A 145 8.40 -2.03 17.52
C ALA A 145 9.28 -1.66 18.73
N SER A 146 10.51 -1.18 18.48
CA SER A 146 11.42 -0.74 19.53
C SER A 146 11.10 0.62 20.13
N LEU A 147 10.20 1.39 19.50
CA LEU A 147 9.78 2.68 20.04
C LEU A 147 8.99 2.47 21.33
N SER A 148 9.32 3.25 22.36
CA SER A 148 8.63 3.23 23.67
C SER A 148 7.15 3.63 23.57
N VAL A 149 6.78 4.33 22.49
CA VAL A 149 5.42 4.77 22.21
C VAL A 149 4.57 3.57 21.80
N ARG A 150 3.64 3.18 22.68
CA ARG A 150 2.57 2.23 22.36
C ARG A 150 1.29 3.00 22.09
N GLY A 151 0.74 2.81 20.89
CA GLY A 151 -0.51 3.42 20.48
C GLY A 151 -1.07 2.71 19.26
N GLU A 152 -2.36 2.93 18.98
CA GLU A 152 -3.09 2.32 17.87
C GLU A 152 -2.35 2.51 16.53
N PHE A 153 -1.81 3.71 16.28
CA PHE A 153 -1.00 4.01 15.09
C PHE A 153 0.19 3.04 14.92
N VAL A 154 0.97 2.81 15.99
CA VAL A 154 2.15 1.93 15.95
C VAL A 154 1.71 0.49 15.70
N GLN A 155 0.67 0.03 16.40
CA GLN A 155 0.17 -1.34 16.26
C GLN A 155 -0.39 -1.60 14.85
N THR A 156 -1.21 -0.70 14.32
CA THR A 156 -1.78 -0.82 12.97
C THR A 156 -0.69 -0.86 11.91
N ASN A 157 0.34 -0.03 12.04
CA ASN A 157 1.45 0.00 11.10
C ASN A 157 2.34 -1.24 11.19
N LEU A 158 2.56 -1.79 12.40
CA LEU A 158 3.23 -3.08 12.58
C LEU A 158 2.46 -4.23 11.92
N ASN A 159 1.13 -4.26 12.08
CA ASN A 159 0.29 -5.25 11.42
C ASN A 159 0.42 -5.15 9.89
N ASN A 160 0.38 -3.93 9.33
CA ASN A 160 0.56 -3.70 7.89
C ASN A 160 1.94 -4.18 7.38
N ILE A 161 3.01 -3.89 8.14
CA ILE A 161 4.37 -4.35 7.82
C ILE A 161 4.45 -5.88 7.86
N GLU A 162 3.85 -6.50 8.86
CA GLU A 162 3.82 -7.95 9.01
C GLU A 162 3.07 -8.61 7.84
N SER A 163 1.89 -8.10 7.49
CA SER A 163 1.10 -8.54 6.35
C SER A 163 1.89 -8.47 5.03
N ALA A 164 2.55 -7.34 4.77
CA ALA A 164 3.40 -7.20 3.58
C ALA A 164 4.60 -8.17 3.61
N THR A 165 5.21 -8.38 4.78
CA THR A 165 6.32 -9.33 4.95
C THR A 165 5.89 -10.78 4.69
N ARG A 166 4.70 -11.17 5.15
CA ARG A 166 4.09 -12.48 4.86
C ARG A 166 3.79 -12.65 3.38
N LEU A 167 3.22 -11.62 2.75
CA LEU A 167 2.96 -11.60 1.30
C LEU A 167 4.26 -11.84 0.50
N LEU A 168 5.32 -11.09 0.78
CA LEU A 168 6.61 -11.26 0.12
C LEU A 168 7.25 -12.62 0.40
N THR A 169 7.04 -13.18 1.60
CA THR A 169 7.52 -14.52 1.93
C THR A 169 6.81 -15.59 1.10
N GLY A 170 5.49 -15.50 0.95
CA GLY A 170 4.72 -16.39 0.08
C GLY A 170 5.15 -16.26 -1.37
N LEU A 171 5.33 -15.03 -1.86
CA LEU A 171 5.78 -14.77 -3.22
C LEU A 171 7.16 -15.38 -3.49
N LEU A 172 8.12 -15.20 -2.58
CA LEU A 172 9.46 -15.76 -2.74
C LEU A 172 9.43 -17.29 -2.82
N ARG A 173 8.65 -17.95 -1.95
CA ARG A 173 8.48 -19.42 -2.00
C ARG A 173 7.91 -19.88 -3.34
N MET A 174 6.91 -19.17 -3.86
CA MET A 174 6.30 -19.47 -5.16
C MET A 174 7.29 -19.32 -6.32
N LEU A 175 8.12 -18.28 -6.30
CA LEU A 175 9.16 -18.06 -7.31
C LEU A 175 10.31 -19.09 -7.21
N GLU A 176 10.58 -19.60 -6.01
CA GLU A 176 11.60 -20.64 -5.73
C GLU A 176 11.14 -22.04 -6.16
N HIS A 177 9.88 -22.41 -5.93
CA HIS A 177 9.39 -23.80 -6.02
C HIS A 177 8.52 -24.10 -7.24
N THR A 178 8.80 -23.52 -8.41
CA THR A 178 7.99 -23.78 -9.63
C THR A 178 8.25 -25.17 -10.25
N GLU A 179 7.92 -26.24 -9.53
CA GLU A 179 7.79 -27.61 -10.00
C GLU A 179 6.35 -28.12 -9.73
N GLY A 180 5.33 -27.47 -10.29
CA GLY A 180 3.96 -27.98 -10.19
C GLY A 180 2.85 -26.97 -10.39
N GLY A 181 2.60 -26.57 -11.64
CA GLY A 181 1.39 -25.81 -12.01
C GLY A 181 1.51 -24.28 -11.95
N LEU A 182 0.61 -23.59 -12.68
CA LEU A 182 0.44 -22.14 -12.57
C LEU A 182 -0.23 -21.82 -11.23
N GLU A 183 0.54 -21.47 -10.21
CA GLU A 183 -0.01 -20.86 -9.00
C GLU A 183 -0.32 -19.37 -9.28
N ASP A 184 -1.52 -18.90 -8.91
CA ASP A 184 -1.91 -17.48 -9.01
C ASP A 184 -1.26 -16.70 -7.85
N PRO A 185 -0.30 -15.78 -8.10
CA PRO A 185 0.35 -15.00 -7.03
C PRO A 185 -0.64 -14.17 -6.21
N TRP A 186 -1.77 -13.80 -6.79
CA TRP A 186 -2.78 -12.99 -6.12
C TRP A 186 -3.55 -13.76 -5.03
N ALA A 187 -3.52 -15.10 -5.04
CA ALA A 187 -4.09 -15.93 -3.97
C ALA A 187 -3.37 -15.73 -2.62
N LEU A 188 -2.15 -15.17 -2.63
CA LEU A 188 -1.40 -14.83 -1.42
C LEU A 188 -2.06 -13.70 -0.61
N LEU A 189 -2.94 -12.90 -1.20
CA LEU A 189 -3.61 -11.79 -0.52
C LEU A 189 -4.52 -12.27 0.63
N ASP A 190 -5.22 -13.38 0.43
CA ASP A 190 -6.10 -13.97 1.45
C ASP A 190 -5.31 -14.38 2.69
N SER A 191 -4.10 -14.91 2.47
CA SER A 191 -3.17 -15.30 3.55
C SER A 191 -2.52 -14.10 4.24
N ALA A 192 -2.34 -12.99 3.52
CA ALA A 192 -1.67 -11.81 4.02
C ALA A 192 -2.58 -10.90 4.87
N LYS A 193 -3.90 -11.14 4.94
CA LYS A 193 -4.88 -10.26 5.62
C LYS A 193 -4.61 -8.78 5.29
N MET A 194 -4.33 -8.50 4.02
CA MET A 194 -4.02 -7.14 3.58
C MET A 194 -5.24 -6.23 3.77
N ILE A 195 -4.98 -4.93 3.90
CA ILE A 195 -5.89 -3.79 4.16
C ILE A 195 -7.27 -3.84 3.46
N ALA A 196 -7.43 -4.66 2.41
CA ALA A 196 -8.68 -4.93 1.73
C ALA A 196 -9.80 -5.51 2.64
N SER A 197 -9.50 -6.23 3.73
CA SER A 197 -10.56 -6.79 4.60
C SER A 197 -11.12 -5.80 5.63
N ASP A 198 -10.44 -4.67 5.82
CA ASP A 198 -10.69 -3.72 6.91
C ASP A 198 -10.96 -2.30 6.38
N THR A 199 -11.37 -2.15 5.12
CA THR A 199 -11.74 -0.83 4.56
C THR A 199 -12.89 -0.18 5.33
N GLN A 200 -13.73 -0.95 6.03
CA GLN A 200 -14.75 -0.45 6.95
C GLN A 200 -14.12 0.11 8.24
N SER A 201 -13.25 -0.65 8.92
CA SER A 201 -12.59 -0.21 10.16
C SER A 201 -11.54 0.89 9.92
N GLY A 202 -10.90 0.89 8.75
CA GLY A 202 -9.97 1.92 8.29
C GLY A 202 -10.67 3.23 7.94
N PHE A 203 -11.89 3.17 7.41
CA PHE A 203 -12.75 4.33 7.29
C PHE A 203 -13.13 4.87 8.67
N ASP A 204 -13.50 4.01 9.61
CA ASP A 204 -13.83 4.41 10.99
C ASP A 204 -12.63 5.06 11.69
N SER A 205 -11.42 4.52 11.54
CA SER A 205 -10.19 5.08 12.13
C SER A 205 -9.80 6.44 11.52
N VAL A 206 -9.94 6.61 10.19
CA VAL A 206 -9.70 7.90 9.51
C VAL A 206 -10.78 8.92 9.86
N ALA A 207 -12.06 8.53 9.89
CA ALA A 207 -13.17 9.38 10.31
C ALA A 207 -13.03 9.84 11.77
N MET A 208 -12.57 8.95 12.67
CA MET A 208 -12.26 9.25 14.07
C MET A 208 -11.10 10.26 14.20
N SER A 209 -10.06 10.13 13.37
CA SER A 209 -8.93 11.09 13.36
C SER A 209 -9.30 12.50 12.84
N MET A 210 -10.39 12.60 12.07
CA MET A 210 -10.87 13.85 11.47
C MET A 210 -12.01 14.52 12.27
N GLY A 211 -12.40 13.98 13.43
CA GLY A 211 -13.43 14.56 14.30
C GLY A 211 -14.86 14.45 13.75
N LEU A 212 -15.10 13.60 12.74
CA LEU A 212 -16.41 13.35 12.14
C LEU A 212 -17.21 12.36 13.00
N LYS A 213 -17.54 12.73 14.24
CA LYS A 213 -18.44 11.92 15.08
C LYS A 213 -19.86 11.96 14.50
N GLY A 214 -20.43 10.79 14.16
CA GLY A 214 -21.86 10.63 13.88
C GLY A 214 -22.26 10.16 12.47
N LEU A 215 -21.33 9.65 11.65
CA LEU A 215 -21.65 9.06 10.34
C LEU A 215 -21.54 7.52 10.29
N THR A 216 -21.31 6.87 11.43
CA THR A 216 -21.52 5.42 11.57
C THR A 216 -23.02 5.13 11.61
N ILE A 217 -23.53 4.41 10.62
CA ILE A 217 -24.83 3.71 10.70
C ILE A 217 -24.65 2.47 11.56
#